data_AF-A0A118K669-F1
#
_entry.id   AF-A0A118K669-F1
#
_cell.length_a   1.000
_cell.length_b   1.000
_cell.length_c   1.000
_cell.angle_alpha   90.00
_cell.angle_beta   90.00
_cell.angle_gamma   90.00
#
_symmetry.space_group_name_H-M   'P 1'
#
loop_
_entity.id
_entity.type
_entity.pdbx_description
1 polymer ?
#
loop_
_entity_poly.entity_id
_entity_poly.type
_entity_poly.pdbx_seq_one_letter_code
_entity_poly.pdbx_strand_id
1 'polypeptide(L)'
;MSWDLTQTLEHVQTKEESDKIDGKEVISKVSEGILNSIGDNTVSKRRTINYRLDDKRRDFFHAMKKLNSLMVVWFVKMSFGNNGYNSLEMDYIKKHHKHQIADNQCTSVLLKHIKAPVHLVWSLVRRFDQPQKYKPFVSRCVAQGSLEIGSLREVDVKSGLPATTSTERLELLDDDQHIFSVRIIGGDHRLRNYSSIISVHPEIIEGRPGTLVVESFVVDVPEGNTKDETCYFVQALIKCNLKSLADVSERLAVQDRTEPIDRM
;
A
#
# COMPACT_ATOMS: atom_id res chain seq x y z
N MET A 1 -8.06 26.21 -37.18
CA MET A 1 -6.68 25.68 -37.16
C MET A 1 -6.66 24.55 -36.15
N SER A 2 -6.60 23.32 -36.65
CA SER A 2 -6.59 22.09 -35.86
C SER A 2 -5.26 22.01 -35.10
N TRP A 3 -5.31 21.99 -33.77
CA TRP A 3 -4.14 21.71 -32.95
C TRP A 3 -4.05 20.19 -32.78
N ASP A 4 -2.99 19.63 -33.33
CA ASP A 4 -2.76 18.19 -33.43
C ASP A 4 -2.18 17.63 -32.12
N LEU A 5 -2.94 16.77 -31.44
CA LEU A 5 -2.58 16.14 -30.15
C LEU A 5 -1.32 15.26 -30.22
N THR A 6 -0.87 14.94 -31.42
CA THR A 6 0.30 14.09 -31.69
C THR A 6 1.62 14.78 -31.35
N GLN A 7 1.71 16.10 -31.50
CA GLN A 7 2.95 16.85 -31.21
C GLN A 7 3.23 17.02 -29.71
N THR A 8 2.21 16.95 -28.85
CA THR A 8 2.38 17.04 -27.39
C THR A 8 2.92 15.72 -26.81
N LEU A 9 2.60 14.59 -27.44
CA LEU A 9 3.06 13.26 -27.01
C LEU A 9 4.55 13.05 -27.32
N GLU A 10 5.05 13.51 -28.47
CA GLU A 10 6.47 13.39 -28.82
C GLU A 10 7.39 14.28 -27.94
N HIS A 11 6.89 15.44 -27.48
CA HIS A 11 7.64 16.31 -26.55
C HIS A 11 7.69 15.78 -25.11
N VAL A 12 6.72 14.97 -24.69
CA VAL A 12 6.76 14.27 -23.39
C VAL A 12 7.73 13.09 -23.45
N GLN A 13 7.76 12.38 -24.57
CA GLN A 13 8.59 11.19 -24.76
C GLN A 13 10.09 11.51 -24.89
N THR A 14 10.43 12.67 -25.47
CA THR A 14 11.83 13.11 -25.60
C THR A 14 12.42 13.71 -24.31
N LYS A 15 11.56 14.18 -23.39
CA LYS A 15 12.00 14.71 -22.08
C LYS A 15 12.25 13.62 -21.04
N GLU A 16 11.69 12.42 -21.23
CA GLU A 16 11.97 11.22 -20.43
C GLU A 16 13.39 10.66 -20.63
N GLU A 17 14.11 11.10 -21.67
CA GLU A 17 15.42 10.54 -22.02
C GLU A 17 16.62 11.36 -21.51
N SER A 18 16.42 12.63 -21.12
CA SER A 18 17.53 13.53 -20.74
C SER A 18 17.83 13.68 -19.25
N ASP A 19 16.91 13.36 -18.33
CA ASP A 19 17.14 13.54 -16.88
C ASP A 19 17.40 12.21 -16.15
N LYS A 20 18.39 11.46 -16.64
CA LYS A 20 18.89 10.20 -16.05
C LYS A 20 19.84 10.40 -14.84
N ILE A 21 19.90 11.60 -14.27
CA ILE A 21 20.81 11.92 -13.16
C ILE A 21 20.01 12.09 -11.87
N ASP A 22 20.24 11.12 -11.00
CA ASP A 22 20.09 11.11 -9.54
C ASP A 22 18.89 10.42 -8.84
N GLY A 23 18.15 9.59 -9.56
CA GLY A 23 17.31 8.57 -8.91
C GLY A 23 18.13 7.50 -8.15
N LYS A 24 19.42 7.35 -8.47
CA LYS A 24 20.30 6.33 -7.85
C LYS A 24 20.69 6.67 -6.40
N GLU A 25 20.89 7.94 -6.06
CA GLU A 25 21.29 8.34 -4.71
C GLU A 25 20.12 8.30 -3.71
N VAL A 26 18.91 8.66 -4.17
CA VAL A 26 17.67 8.55 -3.36
C VAL A 26 17.35 7.07 -3.06
N ILE A 27 17.49 6.20 -4.06
CA ILE A 27 17.32 4.75 -3.89
C ILE A 27 18.41 4.16 -2.98
N SER A 28 19.65 4.67 -3.05
CA SER A 28 20.73 4.29 -2.14
C SER A 28 20.38 4.62 -0.70
N LYS A 29 19.88 5.83 -0.42
CA LYS A 29 19.53 6.28 0.94
C LYS A 29 18.32 5.55 1.54
N VAL A 30 17.29 5.23 0.73
CA VAL A 30 16.15 4.41 1.18
C VAL A 30 16.57 2.96 1.42
N SER A 31 17.44 2.42 0.57
CA SER A 31 18.00 1.07 0.73
C SER A 31 18.91 0.98 1.96
N GLU A 32 19.78 1.95 2.20
CA GLU A 32 20.62 2.06 3.40
C GLU A 32 19.81 2.21 4.69
N GLY A 33 18.73 3.00 4.67
CA GLY A 33 17.79 3.11 5.79
C GLY A 33 17.14 1.78 6.16
N ILE A 34 16.72 1.02 5.15
CA ILE A 34 16.16 -0.33 5.32
C ILE A 34 17.25 -1.33 5.79
N LEU A 35 18.48 -1.23 5.29
CA LEU A 35 19.59 -2.15 5.60
C LEU A 35 20.18 -1.97 7.01
N ASN A 36 20.35 -0.72 7.48
CA ASN A 36 20.96 -0.39 8.78
C ASN A 36 20.08 -0.76 9.99
N SER A 37 18.82 -1.09 9.75
CA SER A 37 17.86 -1.44 10.80
C SER A 37 17.84 -2.89 11.24
N ILE A 38 18.51 -3.74 10.47
CA ILE A 38 18.47 -5.19 10.63
C ILE A 38 19.76 -5.69 11.31
N GLY A 39 20.50 -4.79 11.94
CA GLY A 39 21.75 -5.07 12.63
C GLY A 39 21.77 -4.47 14.03
N ASP A 40 20.87 -4.88 14.92
CA ASP A 40 21.21 -5.11 16.33
C ASP A 40 20.03 -5.71 17.12
N ASN A 41 20.15 -6.99 17.48
CA ASN A 41 20.19 -7.42 18.88
C ASN A 41 20.12 -8.96 18.99
N THR A 42 21.07 -9.47 19.75
CA THR A 42 21.30 -10.88 20.08
C THR A 42 20.40 -11.35 21.24
N VAL A 43 19.81 -12.54 21.04
CA VAL A 43 19.49 -13.61 22.01
C VAL A 43 18.60 -13.31 23.25
N SER A 44 17.39 -13.87 23.27
CA SER A 44 16.97 -14.84 24.31
C SER A 44 15.77 -15.69 23.89
N LYS A 45 15.83 -17.00 24.21
CA LYS A 45 14.96 -18.11 23.80
C LYS A 45 13.62 -18.15 24.56
N ARG A 46 12.50 -18.49 23.87
CA ARG A 46 11.77 -19.78 24.03
C ARG A 46 10.44 -19.88 23.24
N ARG A 47 10.22 -21.09 22.70
CA ARG A 47 8.97 -21.79 22.32
C ARG A 47 8.43 -21.62 20.88
N THR A 48 9.10 -22.39 20.02
CA THR A 48 8.57 -23.31 18.99
C THR A 48 7.06 -23.44 18.86
N ILE A 49 6.50 -22.79 17.84
CA ILE A 49 5.56 -23.27 16.78
C ILE A 49 5.31 -22.03 15.90
N ASN A 50 6.30 -21.61 15.10
CA ASN A 50 6.13 -20.53 14.09
C ASN A 50 7.24 -20.51 13.02
N TYR A 51 8.10 -21.54 12.96
CA TYR A 51 9.37 -21.45 12.23
C TYR A 51 9.28 -21.60 10.70
N ARG A 52 8.11 -21.89 10.10
CA ARG A 52 8.04 -22.17 8.65
C ARG A 52 7.52 -21.01 7.78
N LEU A 53 6.75 -20.08 8.35
CA LEU A 53 6.33 -18.84 7.66
C LEU A 53 7.34 -17.70 7.86
N ASP A 54 8.18 -17.84 8.88
CA ASP A 54 9.19 -16.87 9.28
C ASP A 54 10.48 -17.01 8.47
N ASP A 55 10.85 -18.24 8.07
CA ASP A 55 12.01 -18.51 7.20
C ASP A 55 11.81 -17.94 5.79
N LYS A 56 10.63 -18.06 5.16
CA LYS A 56 10.42 -17.46 3.82
C LYS A 56 10.43 -15.92 3.83
N ARG A 57 9.98 -15.30 4.92
CA ARG A 57 10.08 -13.84 5.13
C ARG A 57 11.52 -13.42 5.41
N ARG A 58 12.25 -14.15 6.27
CA ARG A 58 13.69 -13.93 6.50
C ARG A 58 14.51 -14.16 5.25
N ASP A 59 14.24 -15.18 4.47
CA ASP A 59 14.92 -15.50 3.20
C ASP A 59 14.64 -14.45 2.14
N PHE A 60 13.43 -13.88 2.08
CA PHE A 60 13.13 -12.73 1.22
C PHE A 60 13.95 -11.49 1.59
N PHE A 61 14.03 -11.15 2.88
CA PHE A 61 14.85 -10.02 3.33
C PHE A 61 16.36 -10.31 3.27
N HIS A 62 16.79 -11.56 3.48
CA HIS A 62 18.19 -11.99 3.35
C HIS A 62 18.62 -12.08 1.88
N ALA A 63 17.70 -12.41 0.97
CA ALA A 63 17.89 -12.29 -0.48
C ALA A 63 17.92 -10.81 -0.89
N MET A 64 17.00 -9.97 -0.43
CA MET A 64 17.01 -8.52 -0.67
C MET A 64 18.30 -7.84 -0.14
N LYS A 65 18.87 -8.33 0.97
CA LYS A 65 20.19 -7.92 1.48
C LYS A 65 21.37 -8.31 0.58
N LYS A 66 21.25 -9.40 -0.19
CA LYS A 66 22.32 -9.90 -1.10
C LYS A 66 22.28 -9.29 -2.49
N LEU A 67 21.23 -8.54 -2.80
CA LEU A 67 20.97 -8.01 -4.13
C LEU A 67 21.28 -6.52 -4.13
N ASN A 68 22.11 -6.09 -5.08
CA ASN A 68 22.50 -4.69 -5.19
C ASN A 68 21.27 -3.78 -5.44
N SER A 69 21.38 -2.49 -5.09
CA SER A 69 20.32 -1.47 -5.23
C SER A 69 19.63 -1.51 -6.61
N LEU A 70 20.40 -1.75 -7.67
CA LEU A 70 19.89 -1.91 -9.04
C LEU A 70 18.97 -3.12 -9.23
N MET A 71 19.21 -4.24 -8.53
CA MET A 71 18.42 -5.45 -8.68
C MET A 71 17.13 -5.44 -7.85
N VAL A 72 17.09 -4.73 -6.72
CA VAL A 72 15.83 -4.44 -5.98
C VAL A 72 14.94 -3.56 -6.84
N VAL A 73 15.50 -2.50 -7.43
CA VAL A 73 14.81 -1.66 -8.41
C VAL A 73 14.31 -2.49 -9.59
N TRP A 74 15.11 -3.44 -10.08
CA TRP A 74 14.71 -4.34 -11.16
C TRP A 74 13.58 -5.31 -10.75
N PHE A 75 13.61 -5.88 -9.56
CA PHE A 75 12.55 -6.77 -9.04
C PHE A 75 11.22 -6.02 -8.82
N VAL A 76 11.31 -4.79 -8.31
CA VAL A 76 10.17 -3.90 -8.17
C VAL A 76 9.68 -3.49 -9.57
N LYS A 77 10.54 -3.06 -10.48
CA LYS A 77 10.16 -2.69 -11.85
C LYS A 77 9.54 -3.86 -12.64
N MET A 78 9.96 -5.11 -12.41
CA MET A 78 9.38 -6.31 -13.03
C MET A 78 8.01 -6.71 -12.49
N SER A 79 7.68 -6.37 -11.23
CA SER A 79 6.37 -6.69 -10.65
C SER A 79 5.26 -5.69 -11.09
N PHE A 80 5.61 -4.69 -11.91
CA PHE A 80 4.84 -3.46 -12.15
C PHE A 80 4.55 -3.31 -13.66
N GLY A 81 4.00 -4.35 -14.28
CA GLY A 81 3.50 -4.30 -15.65
C GLY A 81 2.37 -3.28 -15.81
N ASN A 82 2.32 -2.65 -16.99
CA ASN A 82 1.36 -1.61 -17.35
C ASN A 82 -0.05 -2.22 -17.47
N ASN A 83 -1.04 -1.74 -16.70
CA ASN A 83 -2.39 -2.27 -16.72
C ASN A 83 -3.34 -1.29 -17.42
N GLY A 84 -3.94 -1.72 -18.54
CA GLY A 84 -5.19 -1.16 -19.00
C GLY A 84 -6.31 -1.59 -18.05
N TYR A 85 -7.08 -0.64 -17.54
CA TYR A 85 -8.22 -0.94 -16.68
C TYR A 85 -9.41 -1.44 -17.50
N ASN A 86 -10.12 -2.44 -16.98
CA ASN A 86 -11.40 -2.85 -17.57
C ASN A 86 -12.52 -1.85 -17.23
N SER A 87 -13.69 -2.00 -17.86
CA SER A 87 -14.81 -1.04 -17.70
C SER A 87 -15.32 -0.94 -16.27
N LEU A 88 -15.43 -2.07 -15.55
CA LEU A 88 -15.90 -2.10 -14.16
C LEU A 88 -14.91 -1.41 -13.22
N GLU A 89 -13.62 -1.69 -13.40
CA GLU A 89 -12.54 -1.00 -12.67
C GLU A 89 -12.63 0.51 -12.87
N MET A 90 -12.79 0.96 -14.12
CA MET A 90 -12.91 2.38 -14.45
C MET A 90 -14.13 3.04 -13.81
N ASP A 91 -15.26 2.33 -13.68
CA ASP A 91 -16.46 2.86 -13.06
C ASP A 91 -16.25 3.09 -11.55
N TYR A 92 -15.65 2.13 -10.85
CA TYR A 92 -15.33 2.31 -9.43
C TYR A 92 -14.30 3.42 -9.19
N ILE A 93 -13.28 3.52 -10.04
CA ILE A 93 -12.29 4.59 -9.98
C ILE A 93 -12.96 5.96 -10.16
N LYS A 94 -13.81 6.11 -11.17
CA LYS A 94 -14.51 7.36 -11.45
C LYS A 94 -15.50 7.76 -10.35
N LYS A 95 -16.09 6.78 -9.66
CA LYS A 95 -17.10 7.01 -8.62
C LYS A 95 -16.48 7.40 -7.29
N HIS A 96 -15.38 6.76 -6.89
CA HIS A 96 -14.86 6.86 -5.52
C HIS A 96 -13.43 7.41 -5.40
N HIS A 97 -12.64 7.40 -6.48
CA HIS A 97 -11.19 7.65 -6.42
C HIS A 97 -10.75 8.90 -7.19
N LYS A 98 -11.64 9.89 -7.30
CA LYS A 98 -11.31 11.20 -7.88
C LYS A 98 -10.74 12.12 -6.82
N HIS A 99 -9.51 12.60 -7.06
CA HIS A 99 -8.84 13.58 -6.22
C HIS A 99 -8.77 14.94 -6.92
N GLN A 100 -9.00 16.02 -6.19
CA GLN A 100 -8.55 17.34 -6.61
C GLN A 100 -7.08 17.47 -6.22
N ILE A 101 -6.21 17.69 -7.21
CA ILE A 101 -4.76 17.61 -7.03
C ILE A 101 -4.19 19.01 -7.23
N ALA A 102 -3.42 19.49 -6.25
CA ALA A 102 -2.67 20.73 -6.37
C ALA A 102 -1.37 20.55 -7.18
N ASP A 103 -0.79 21.66 -7.66
CA ASP A 103 0.42 21.63 -8.50
C ASP A 103 1.61 20.94 -7.81
N ASN A 104 1.73 21.03 -6.48
CA ASN A 104 2.79 20.41 -5.70
C ASN A 104 2.44 19.00 -5.18
N GLN A 105 1.36 18.38 -5.68
CA GLN A 105 0.91 17.06 -5.24
C GLN A 105 1.08 15.99 -6.32
N CYS A 106 1.13 14.74 -5.89
CA CYS A 106 1.01 13.57 -6.75
C CYS A 106 -0.08 12.63 -6.27
N THR A 107 -0.57 11.78 -7.17
CA THR A 107 -1.63 10.80 -6.93
C THR A 107 -1.34 9.52 -7.70
N SER A 108 -1.92 8.41 -7.24
CA SER A 108 -2.03 7.19 -8.03
C SER A 108 -3.24 6.39 -7.58
N VAL A 109 -3.61 5.39 -8.39
CA VAL A 109 -4.65 4.42 -8.11
C VAL A 109 -4.07 3.03 -8.33
N LEU A 110 -4.31 2.13 -7.37
CA LEU A 110 -3.79 0.76 -7.37
C LEU A 110 -4.93 -0.22 -7.16
N LEU A 111 -4.87 -1.34 -7.88
CA LEU A 111 -5.90 -2.36 -7.85
C LEU A 111 -5.32 -3.68 -7.35
N LYS A 112 -6.15 -4.47 -6.69
CA LYS A 112 -5.84 -5.83 -6.30
C LYS A 112 -7.09 -6.71 -6.35
N HIS A 113 -7.06 -7.72 -7.20
CA HIS A 113 -8.03 -8.82 -7.19
C HIS A 113 -7.64 -9.82 -6.10
N ILE A 114 -8.60 -10.20 -5.27
CA ILE A 114 -8.40 -11.07 -4.11
C ILE A 114 -9.38 -12.23 -4.20
N LYS A 115 -8.88 -13.47 -4.11
CA LYS A 115 -9.70 -14.69 -4.13
C LYS A 115 -10.38 -14.97 -2.79
N ALA A 116 -11.07 -13.97 -2.25
CA ALA A 116 -11.84 -14.03 -1.01
C ALA A 116 -13.14 -13.21 -1.15
N PRO A 117 -14.23 -13.60 -0.46
CA PRO A 117 -15.46 -12.82 -0.42
C PRO A 117 -15.28 -11.42 0.19
N VAL A 118 -16.09 -10.46 -0.26
CA VAL A 118 -16.05 -9.04 0.17
C VAL A 118 -16.13 -8.90 1.68
N HIS A 119 -17.02 -9.64 2.36
CA HIS A 119 -17.19 -9.50 3.80
C HIS A 119 -15.90 -9.84 4.59
N LEU A 120 -15.10 -10.80 4.13
CA LEU A 120 -13.81 -11.11 4.76
C LEU A 120 -12.79 -10.01 4.52
N VAL A 121 -12.67 -9.53 3.28
CA VAL A 121 -11.74 -8.45 2.93
C VAL A 121 -12.11 -7.17 3.68
N TRP A 122 -13.39 -6.79 3.66
CA TRP A 122 -13.90 -5.61 4.34
C TRP A 122 -13.71 -5.69 5.85
N SER A 123 -13.90 -6.86 6.47
CA SER A 123 -13.67 -7.06 7.91
C SER A 123 -12.24 -6.72 8.36
N LEU A 124 -11.26 -6.77 7.44
CA LEU A 124 -9.87 -6.36 7.68
C LEU A 124 -9.68 -4.87 7.36
N VAL A 125 -10.15 -4.41 6.20
CA VAL A 125 -9.96 -3.03 5.71
C VAL A 125 -10.61 -2.02 6.65
N ARG A 126 -11.83 -2.29 7.13
CA ARG A 126 -12.60 -1.37 7.99
C ARG A 126 -12.03 -1.15 9.38
N ARG A 127 -11.03 -1.95 9.80
CA ARG A 127 -10.44 -1.86 11.16
C ARG A 127 -9.46 -0.69 11.25
N PHE A 128 -10.01 0.50 11.46
CA PHE A 128 -9.23 1.71 11.71
C PHE A 128 -8.21 1.53 12.85
N ASP A 129 -8.58 0.79 13.89
CA ASP A 129 -7.78 0.52 15.09
C ASP A 129 -6.76 -0.62 14.95
N GLN A 130 -6.87 -1.45 13.91
CA GLN A 130 -6.02 -2.63 13.73
C GLN A 130 -5.38 -2.72 12.33
N PRO A 131 -4.73 -1.65 11.82
CA PRO A 131 -4.08 -1.68 10.51
C PRO A 131 -3.02 -2.78 10.39
N GLN A 132 -2.34 -3.14 11.49
CA GLN A 132 -1.31 -4.18 11.55
C GLN A 132 -1.79 -5.57 11.08
N LYS A 133 -3.12 -5.81 11.05
CA LYS A 133 -3.68 -7.06 10.53
C LYS A 133 -3.29 -7.31 9.07
N TYR A 134 -3.14 -6.27 8.28
CA TYR A 134 -2.73 -6.41 6.87
C TYR A 134 -1.62 -5.44 6.44
N LYS A 135 -1.38 -4.31 7.13
CA LYS A 135 -0.28 -3.39 6.83
C LYS A 135 1.01 -3.88 7.50
N PRO A 136 1.95 -4.49 6.75
CA PRO A 136 3.06 -5.26 7.33
C PRO A 136 4.12 -4.40 8.03
N PHE A 137 4.13 -3.09 7.78
CA PHE A 137 5.08 -2.14 8.35
C PHE A 137 4.61 -1.50 9.66
N VAL A 138 3.35 -1.71 10.05
CA VAL A 138 2.85 -1.27 11.35
C VAL A 138 3.31 -2.25 12.43
N SER A 139 3.94 -1.73 13.48
CA SER A 139 4.33 -2.50 14.67
C SER A 139 3.26 -2.40 15.76
N ARG A 140 2.68 -1.22 15.94
CA ARG A 140 1.63 -0.95 16.93
C ARG A 140 0.67 0.13 16.42
N CYS A 141 -0.58 0.04 16.87
CA CYS A 141 -1.58 1.06 16.62
C CYS A 141 -2.37 1.31 17.90
N VAL A 142 -2.59 2.58 18.22
CA VAL A 142 -3.43 3.04 19.33
C VAL A 142 -4.47 3.98 18.76
N ALA A 143 -5.74 3.56 18.75
CA ALA A 143 -6.85 4.41 18.36
C ALA A 143 -7.46 5.08 19.60
N GLN A 144 -7.83 6.35 19.47
CA GLN A 144 -8.53 7.12 20.48
C GLN A 144 -9.99 7.33 20.06
N GLY A 145 -10.90 7.34 21.03
CA GLY A 145 -12.33 7.58 20.79
C GLY A 145 -13.14 6.34 20.38
N SER A 146 -14.31 6.58 19.78
CA SER A 146 -15.32 5.56 19.47
C SER A 146 -15.16 4.89 18.10
N LEU A 147 -14.05 5.16 17.38
CA LEU A 147 -13.81 4.69 16.00
C LEU A 147 -14.80 5.25 14.98
N GLU A 148 -15.39 6.39 15.28
CA GLU A 148 -16.25 7.17 14.37
C GLU A 148 -15.42 8.10 13.47
N ILE A 149 -16.04 8.63 12.42
CA ILE A 149 -15.42 9.64 11.54
C ILE A 149 -14.88 10.80 12.38
N GLY A 150 -13.64 11.20 12.11
CA GLY A 150 -12.90 12.19 12.88
C GLY A 150 -12.00 11.59 13.98
N SER A 151 -12.19 10.31 14.34
CA SER A 151 -11.32 9.62 15.31
C SER A 151 -9.87 9.58 14.83
N LEU A 152 -8.96 9.59 15.80
CA LEU A 152 -7.52 9.56 15.55
C LEU A 152 -6.92 8.21 15.94
N ARG A 153 -5.86 7.82 15.23
CA ARG A 153 -4.96 6.75 15.65
C ARG A 153 -3.52 7.20 15.57
N GLU A 154 -2.73 6.71 16.51
CA GLU A 154 -1.28 6.74 16.46
C GLU A 154 -0.78 5.39 15.98
N VAL A 155 0.09 5.41 14.98
CA VAL A 155 0.67 4.24 14.33
C VAL A 155 2.16 4.28 14.53
N ASP A 156 2.70 3.27 15.21
CA ASP A 156 4.13 3.02 15.28
C ASP A 156 4.52 2.13 14.09
N VAL A 157 5.58 2.50 13.39
CA VAL A 157 6.12 1.68 12.30
C VAL A 157 7.29 0.83 12.79
N LYS A 158 7.60 -0.23 12.05
CA LYS A 158 8.73 -1.11 12.36
C LYS A 158 10.06 -0.37 12.21
N SER A 159 11.01 -0.70 13.06
CA SER A 159 12.38 -0.16 13.03
C SER A 159 12.98 -0.34 11.64
N GLY A 160 13.68 0.71 11.16
CA GLY A 160 14.35 0.69 9.87
C GLY A 160 13.66 1.29 8.69
N LEU A 161 12.50 1.83 8.94
CA LEU A 161 11.90 2.73 8.00
C LEU A 161 12.38 4.16 8.32
N PRO A 162 12.34 5.08 7.35
CA PRO A 162 12.70 6.48 7.57
C PRO A 162 11.81 7.23 8.57
N ALA A 163 10.79 6.57 9.11
CA ALA A 163 9.81 7.12 10.02
C ALA A 163 9.65 6.17 11.21
N THR A 164 9.13 6.68 12.32
CA THR A 164 8.81 5.93 13.53
C THR A 164 7.33 6.00 13.88
N THR A 165 6.65 7.11 13.57
CA THR A 165 5.26 7.36 13.98
C THR A 165 4.44 8.07 12.91
N SER A 166 3.13 7.82 12.91
CA SER A 166 2.13 8.52 12.11
C SER A 166 0.86 8.75 12.93
N THR A 167 0.32 9.97 12.87
CA THR A 167 -0.98 10.30 13.44
C THR A 167 -1.98 10.42 12.31
N GLU A 168 -2.96 9.52 12.28
CA GLU A 168 -3.94 9.43 11.19
C GLU A 168 -5.35 9.73 11.71
N ARG A 169 -6.16 10.37 10.88
CA ARG A 169 -7.58 10.65 11.10
C ARG A 169 -8.42 9.77 10.19
N LEU A 170 -9.51 9.22 10.73
CA LEU A 170 -10.57 8.57 9.95
C LEU A 170 -11.43 9.62 9.25
N GLU A 171 -11.44 9.63 7.92
CA GLU A 171 -12.18 10.61 7.12
C GLU A 171 -13.50 10.05 6.60
N LEU A 172 -13.56 8.74 6.33
CA LEU A 172 -14.77 8.05 5.87
C LEU A 172 -14.74 6.59 6.31
N LEU A 173 -15.88 6.09 6.75
CA LEU A 173 -16.15 4.67 6.95
C LEU A 173 -17.61 4.41 6.55
N ASP A 174 -17.81 3.86 5.37
CA ASP A 174 -19.11 3.48 4.82
C ASP A 174 -19.15 1.96 4.69
N ASP A 175 -19.87 1.30 5.62
CA ASP A 175 -20.02 -0.15 5.64
C ASP A 175 -20.94 -0.68 4.54
N ASP A 176 -21.86 0.14 4.02
CA ASP A 176 -22.81 -0.26 2.97
C ASP A 176 -22.15 -0.27 1.60
N GLN A 177 -21.31 0.74 1.32
CA GLN A 177 -20.55 0.85 0.07
C GLN A 177 -19.13 0.28 0.17
N HIS A 178 -18.72 -0.19 1.36
CA HIS A 178 -17.37 -0.68 1.66
C HIS A 178 -16.25 0.31 1.28
N ILE A 179 -16.38 1.56 1.75
CA ILE A 179 -15.42 2.63 1.49
C ILE A 179 -14.79 3.09 2.80
N PHE A 180 -13.47 3.17 2.80
CA PHE A 180 -12.68 3.62 3.94
C PHE A 180 -11.70 4.71 3.49
N SER A 181 -11.61 5.81 4.24
CA SER A 181 -10.67 6.89 3.95
C SER A 181 -9.94 7.35 5.19
N VAL A 182 -8.63 7.58 5.05
CA VAL A 182 -7.78 8.12 6.10
C VAL A 182 -6.94 9.28 5.59
N ARG A 183 -6.66 10.22 6.48
CA ARG A 183 -5.72 11.32 6.25
C ARG A 183 -4.64 11.29 7.30
N ILE A 184 -3.38 11.46 6.88
CA ILE A 184 -2.31 11.69 7.83
C ILE A 184 -2.30 13.17 8.23
N ILE A 185 -2.37 13.42 9.53
CA ILE A 185 -2.40 14.76 10.12
C ILE A 185 -1.14 15.09 10.94
N GLY A 186 -0.25 14.11 11.16
CA GLY A 186 0.99 14.27 11.92
C GLY A 186 1.87 13.03 11.84
N GLY A 187 3.06 13.10 12.43
CA GLY A 187 4.07 12.05 12.38
C GLY A 187 5.45 12.59 12.00
N ASP A 188 6.44 11.70 11.96
CA ASP A 188 7.84 12.02 11.68
C ASP A 188 8.30 11.66 10.25
N HIS A 189 7.34 11.49 9.34
CA HIS A 189 7.58 11.21 7.92
C HIS A 189 7.32 12.43 7.03
N ARG A 190 7.81 12.35 5.78
CA ARG A 190 7.67 13.44 4.79
C ARG A 190 6.33 13.44 4.02
N LEU A 191 5.43 12.49 4.27
CA LEU A 191 4.13 12.34 3.59
C LEU A 191 3.07 13.34 4.09
N ARG A 192 3.31 14.64 3.90
CA ARG A 192 2.39 15.71 4.30
C ARG A 192 1.11 15.67 3.47
N ASN A 193 -0.02 15.96 4.12
CA ASN A 193 -1.35 15.96 3.53
C ASN A 193 -1.71 14.68 2.77
N TYR A 194 -1.09 13.55 3.13
CA TYR A 194 -1.47 12.26 2.57
C TYR A 194 -2.92 11.96 2.91
N SER A 195 -3.70 11.62 1.89
CA SER A 195 -5.07 11.15 2.01
C SER A 195 -5.22 9.92 1.14
N SER A 196 -5.75 8.83 1.69
CA SER A 196 -6.02 7.59 0.96
C SER A 196 -7.48 7.20 1.05
N ILE A 197 -8.03 6.74 -0.07
CA ILE A 197 -9.35 6.13 -0.17
C ILE A 197 -9.15 4.69 -0.64
N ILE A 198 -9.68 3.73 0.10
CA ILE A 198 -9.78 2.33 -0.30
C ILE A 198 -11.25 1.94 -0.40
N SER A 199 -11.63 1.31 -1.52
CA SER A 199 -12.96 0.76 -1.73
C SER A 199 -12.87 -0.72 -2.11
N VAL A 200 -13.89 -1.48 -1.72
CA VAL A 200 -13.90 -2.94 -1.81
C VAL A 200 -15.16 -3.41 -2.52
N HIS A 201 -15.01 -4.09 -3.66
CA HIS A 201 -16.12 -4.40 -4.56
C HIS A 201 -16.22 -5.90 -4.83
N PRO A 202 -17.44 -6.46 -4.93
CA PRO A 202 -17.61 -7.86 -5.30
C PRO A 202 -17.22 -8.10 -6.76
N GLU A 203 -16.57 -9.22 -7.02
CA GLU A 203 -16.32 -9.74 -8.36
C GLU A 203 -16.39 -11.27 -8.38
N ILE A 204 -16.35 -11.86 -9.58
CA ILE A 204 -16.27 -13.31 -9.76
C ILE A 204 -14.89 -13.64 -10.34
N ILE A 205 -14.12 -14.43 -9.60
CA ILE A 205 -12.79 -14.90 -10.01
C ILE A 205 -12.84 -16.42 -10.12
N GLU A 206 -12.58 -16.95 -11.31
CA GLU A 206 -12.57 -18.41 -11.56
C GLU A 206 -13.86 -19.10 -11.11
N GLY A 207 -15.01 -18.46 -11.34
CA GLY A 207 -16.34 -18.97 -10.99
C GLY A 207 -16.66 -18.93 -9.48
N ARG A 208 -15.84 -18.26 -8.66
CA ARG A 208 -16.03 -18.14 -7.22
C ARG A 208 -16.16 -16.66 -6.80
N PRO A 209 -16.86 -16.38 -5.68
CA PRO A 209 -16.86 -15.04 -5.10
C PRO A 209 -15.43 -14.56 -4.81
N GLY A 210 -15.07 -13.42 -5.39
CA GLY A 210 -13.82 -12.71 -5.19
C GLY A 210 -14.08 -11.23 -4.87
N THR A 211 -13.00 -10.48 -4.75
CA THR A 211 -13.05 -9.07 -4.36
C THR A 211 -12.04 -8.24 -5.13
N LEU A 212 -12.52 -7.17 -5.77
CA LEU A 212 -11.70 -6.12 -6.33
C LEU A 212 -11.49 -5.04 -5.26
N VAL A 213 -10.24 -4.83 -4.86
CA VAL A 213 -9.85 -3.72 -4.00
C VAL A 213 -9.23 -2.62 -4.85
N VAL A 214 -9.70 -1.39 -4.66
CA VAL A 214 -9.13 -0.18 -5.29
C VAL A 214 -8.65 0.74 -4.19
N GLU A 215 -7.37 1.10 -4.19
CA GLU A 215 -6.80 2.09 -3.26
C GLU A 215 -6.18 3.23 -4.06
N SER A 216 -6.55 4.47 -3.76
CA SER A 216 -5.96 5.66 -4.35
C SER A 216 -5.51 6.63 -3.27
N PHE A 217 -4.54 7.47 -3.61
CA PHE A 217 -4.04 8.47 -2.67
C PHE A 217 -3.75 9.79 -3.35
N VAL A 218 -3.68 10.86 -2.56
CA VAL A 218 -3.04 12.12 -2.90
C VAL A 218 -2.07 12.49 -1.78
N VAL A 219 -0.93 13.09 -2.12
CA VAL A 219 0.09 13.51 -1.14
C VAL A 219 0.89 14.69 -1.68
N ASP A 220 1.38 15.53 -0.77
CA ASP A 220 2.33 16.58 -1.12
C ASP A 220 3.68 15.98 -1.53
N VAL A 221 4.28 16.57 -2.55
CA VAL A 221 5.66 16.30 -2.94
C VAL A 221 6.59 17.08 -2.00
N PRO A 222 7.45 16.40 -1.23
CA PRO A 222 8.41 17.08 -0.37
C PRO A 222 9.40 17.91 -1.19
N GLU A 223 9.89 19.01 -0.62
CA GLU A 223 10.98 19.78 -1.23
C GLU A 223 12.20 18.88 -1.49
N GLY A 224 12.80 19.03 -2.67
CA GLY A 224 13.91 18.22 -3.14
C GLY A 224 13.52 16.85 -3.72
N ASN A 225 12.23 16.54 -3.86
CA ASN A 225 11.76 15.35 -4.55
C ASN A 225 10.94 15.67 -5.79
N THR A 226 10.95 14.75 -6.75
CA THR A 226 10.02 14.81 -7.89
C THR A 226 8.67 14.19 -7.53
N LYS A 227 7.65 14.49 -8.35
CA LYS A 227 6.33 13.83 -8.27
C LYS A 227 6.45 12.32 -8.40
N ASP A 228 7.28 11.85 -9.33
CA ASP A 228 7.43 10.43 -9.64
C ASP A 228 8.11 9.65 -8.52
N GLU A 229 9.17 10.21 -7.92
CA GLU A 229 9.83 9.60 -6.76
C GLU A 229 8.87 9.43 -5.58
N THR A 230 8.13 10.50 -5.26
CA THR A 230 7.16 10.49 -4.17
C THR A 230 6.03 9.50 -4.45
N CYS A 231 5.50 9.53 -5.68
CA CYS A 231 4.43 8.64 -6.10
C CYS A 231 4.87 7.17 -6.07
N TYR A 232 6.06 6.88 -6.58
CA TYR A 232 6.65 5.53 -6.58
C TYR A 232 6.84 4.99 -5.16
N PHE A 233 7.38 5.80 -4.25
CA PHE A 233 7.56 5.42 -2.86
C PHE A 233 6.22 5.03 -2.19
N VAL A 234 5.19 5.87 -2.35
CA VAL A 234 3.86 5.61 -1.78
C VAL A 234 3.19 4.40 -2.44
N GLN A 235 3.29 4.25 -3.75
CA GLN A 235 2.79 3.07 -4.46
C GLN A 235 3.43 1.78 -3.94
N ALA A 236 4.73 1.78 -3.64
CA ALA A 236 5.41 0.61 -3.11
C ALA A 236 4.84 0.20 -1.73
N LEU A 237 4.59 1.16 -0.85
CA LEU A 237 3.95 0.90 0.45
C LEU A 237 2.54 0.33 0.30
N ILE A 238 1.72 0.94 -0.56
CA ILE A 238 0.34 0.46 -0.82
C ILE A 238 0.37 -0.95 -1.45
N LYS A 239 1.27 -1.23 -2.40
CA LYS A 239 1.41 -2.58 -2.99
C LYS A 239 1.76 -3.63 -1.95
N CYS A 240 2.63 -3.33 -0.99
CA CYS A 240 2.92 -4.23 0.13
C CYS A 240 1.68 -4.48 0.99
N ASN A 241 0.91 -3.43 1.29
CA ASN A 241 -0.34 -3.53 2.05
C ASN A 241 -1.37 -4.40 1.32
N LEU A 242 -1.64 -4.12 0.04
CA LEU A 242 -2.62 -4.86 -0.77
C LEU A 242 -2.20 -6.31 -1.00
N LYS A 243 -0.90 -6.59 -1.17
CA LYS A 243 -0.40 -7.97 -1.23
C LYS A 243 -0.68 -8.72 0.07
N SER A 244 -0.34 -8.11 1.21
CA SER A 244 -0.56 -8.71 2.53
C SER A 244 -2.05 -8.88 2.84
N LEU A 245 -2.90 -7.92 2.45
CA LEU A 245 -4.36 -8.02 2.52
C LEU A 245 -4.87 -9.24 1.73
N ALA A 246 -4.41 -9.40 0.49
CA ALA A 246 -4.78 -10.57 -0.33
C ALA A 246 -4.35 -11.87 0.35
N ASP A 247 -3.07 -11.97 0.74
CA ASP A 247 -2.53 -13.17 1.37
C ASP A 247 -3.29 -13.54 2.66
N VAL A 248 -3.67 -12.56 3.50
CA VAL A 248 -4.45 -12.80 4.73
C VAL A 248 -5.89 -13.20 4.42
N SER A 249 -6.56 -12.47 3.53
CA SER A 249 -7.97 -12.69 3.19
C SER A 249 -8.20 -14.04 2.54
N GLU A 250 -7.31 -14.46 1.62
CA GLU A 250 -7.40 -15.75 0.94
C GLU A 250 -7.17 -16.91 1.92
N ARG A 251 -6.29 -16.76 2.92
CA ARG A 251 -6.15 -17.76 3.99
C ARG A 251 -7.41 -17.89 4.84
N LEU A 252 -8.04 -16.77 5.21
CA LEU A 252 -9.31 -16.78 5.95
C LEU A 252 -10.41 -17.46 5.13
N ALA A 253 -10.49 -17.18 3.83
CA ALA A 253 -11.47 -17.79 2.93
C ALA A 253 -11.31 -19.32 2.78
N VAL A 254 -10.09 -19.85 2.93
CA VAL A 254 -9.85 -21.30 2.95
C VAL A 254 -10.28 -21.89 4.29
N GLN A 255 -10.00 -21.22 5.41
CA GLN A 255 -10.34 -21.69 6.75
C GLN A 255 -11.85 -21.74 6.99
N ASP A 256 -12.57 -20.70 6.58
CA ASP A 256 -14.03 -20.59 6.68
C ASP A 256 -14.77 -21.77 5.99
N ARG A 257 -14.20 -22.30 4.90
CA ARG A 257 -14.74 -23.49 4.20
C ARG A 257 -14.49 -24.81 4.93
N THR A 258 -13.59 -24.82 5.89
CA THR A 258 -13.15 -26.04 6.61
C THR A 258 -13.68 -26.12 8.04
N GLU A 259 -14.32 -25.08 8.56
CA GLU A 259 -15.00 -25.16 9.86
C GLU A 259 -16.30 -26.00 9.73
N PRO A 260 -16.55 -26.96 10.64
CA PRO A 260 -17.80 -27.72 10.64
C PRO A 260 -18.98 -26.76 10.87
N ILE A 261 -20.03 -26.90 10.06
CA ILE A 261 -21.34 -26.28 10.32
C ILE A 261 -21.92 -26.98 11.54
N ASP A 262 -21.54 -26.54 12.74
CA ASP A 262 -22.18 -27.02 13.96
C ASP A 262 -22.22 -25.89 15.00
N ARG A 263 -23.39 -25.23 15.02
CA ARG A 263 -24.06 -24.60 16.18
C ARG A 263 -25.29 -23.84 15.67
N MET A 264 -26.40 -24.57 15.57
CA MET A 264 -27.75 -24.03 15.78
C MET A 264 -27.90 -23.57 17.23
#